data_AF-A0A0R3L2P7-F1
#
_entry.id   AF-A0A0R3L2P7-F1
#
_cell.length_a   1.000
_cell.length_b   1.000
_cell.length_c   1.000
_cell.angle_alpha   90.00
_cell.angle_beta   90.00
_cell.angle_gamma   90.00
#
_symmetry.space_group_name_H-M   'P 1'
#
loop_
_entity.id
_entity.type
_entity.pdbx_description
1 polymer ?
#
loop_
_entity_poly.entity_id
_entity_poly.type
_entity_poly.pdbx_seq_one_letter_code
_entity_poly.pdbx_strand_id
1 'polypeptide(L)'
;MTEMDPDDATRAASALVEKIKPILAGQNPGVVGAALGELLAIFVASHAPELREASFKLLLEVSENLTPLVIEEMIDEGRVPPEWREVTKL
;
A
#
# COMPACT_ATOMS: atom_id res chain seq x y z
N MET A 1 4.58 0.91 -28.34
CA MET A 1 4.66 1.05 -26.88
C MET A 1 6.14 1.21 -26.59
N THR A 2 6.61 2.42 -26.33
CA THR A 2 8.03 2.67 -26.04
C THR A 2 8.31 2.12 -24.64
N GLU A 3 9.26 1.19 -24.50
CA GLU A 3 9.69 0.73 -23.18
C GLU A 3 10.19 1.93 -22.39
N MET A 4 9.61 2.14 -21.21
CA MET A 4 9.98 3.22 -20.31
C MET A 4 11.24 2.77 -19.54
N ASP A 5 12.26 3.64 -19.48
CA ASP A 5 13.46 3.41 -18.68
C ASP A 5 13.05 3.07 -17.22
N PRO A 6 13.57 2.00 -16.61
CA PRO A 6 13.29 1.63 -15.21
C PRO A 6 13.48 2.79 -14.22
N ASP A 7 14.44 3.69 -14.48
CA ASP A 7 14.69 4.86 -13.64
C ASP A 7 13.58 5.92 -13.81
N ASP A 8 13.02 6.04 -15.02
CA ASP A 8 11.87 6.90 -15.30
C ASP A 8 10.59 6.37 -14.67
N ALA A 9 10.37 5.05 -14.74
CA ALA A 9 9.25 4.38 -14.10
C ALA A 9 9.23 4.63 -12.59
N THR A 10 10.41 4.50 -11.96
CA THR A 10 10.59 4.69 -10.52
C THR A 10 10.35 6.15 -10.13
N ARG A 11 10.91 7.12 -10.88
CA ARG A 11 10.66 8.55 -10.65
C ARG A 11 9.18 8.93 -10.81
N ALA A 12 8.53 8.42 -11.85
CA ALA A 12 7.12 8.67 -12.10
C ALA A 12 6.24 8.11 -10.96
N ALA A 13 6.55 6.91 -10.47
CA ALA A 13 5.88 6.32 -9.32
C ALA A 13 6.07 7.17 -8.06
N SER A 14 7.29 7.63 -7.75
CA SER A 14 7.54 8.53 -6.61
C SER A 14 6.75 9.83 -6.72
N ALA A 15 6.73 10.45 -7.91
CA ALA A 15 5.98 11.69 -8.14
C ALA A 15 4.45 11.49 -7.98
N LEU A 16 3.93 10.31 -8.33
CA LEU A 16 2.52 9.97 -8.11
C LEU A 16 2.23 9.78 -6.62
N VAL A 17 3.11 9.09 -5.89
CA VAL A 17 2.99 8.89 -4.44
C VAL A 17 2.95 10.23 -3.70
N GLU A 18 3.81 11.19 -4.06
CA GLU A 18 3.79 12.53 -3.43
C GLU A 18 2.47 13.27 -3.62
N LYS A 19 1.72 13.00 -4.70
CA LYS A 19 0.38 13.58 -4.92
C LYS A 19 -0.70 12.90 -4.09
N ILE A 20 -0.55 11.60 -3.83
CA ILE A 20 -1.54 10.79 -3.11
C ILE A 20 -1.41 10.99 -1.60
N LYS A 21 -0.17 11.12 -1.08
CA LYS A 21 0.12 11.34 0.35
C LYS A 21 -0.78 12.38 1.04
N PRO A 22 -0.94 13.61 0.55
CA PRO A 22 -1.78 14.62 1.21
C PRO A 22 -3.28 14.29 1.18
N ILE A 23 -3.74 13.47 0.22
CA ILE A 23 -5.14 13.02 0.13
C ILE A 23 -5.44 11.99 1.23
N LEU A 24 -4.47 11.11 1.49
CA LEU A 24 -4.57 10.08 2.52
C LEU A 24 -4.23 10.60 3.92
N ALA A 25 -3.50 11.71 4.03
CA ALA A 25 -3.10 12.29 5.30
C ALA A 25 -4.32 12.69 6.16
N GLY A 26 -4.30 12.30 7.44
CA GLY A 26 -5.37 12.60 8.39
C GLY A 26 -6.64 11.75 8.23
N GLN A 27 -6.69 10.84 7.26
CA GLN A 27 -7.80 9.91 7.09
C GLN A 27 -7.71 8.76 8.11
N ASN A 28 -8.85 8.16 8.40
CA ASN A 28 -8.91 6.95 9.21
C ASN A 28 -8.15 5.79 8.50
N PRO A 29 -7.39 4.95 9.23
CA PRO A 29 -6.62 3.86 8.64
C PRO A 29 -7.44 2.87 7.83
N GLY A 30 -8.66 2.56 8.27
CA GLY A 30 -9.55 1.67 7.53
C GLY A 30 -9.92 2.24 6.17
N VAL A 31 -10.13 3.56 6.09
CA VAL A 31 -10.39 4.28 4.83
C VAL A 31 -9.15 4.30 3.95
N VAL A 32 -7.98 4.58 4.53
CA VAL A 32 -6.69 4.55 3.80
C VAL A 32 -6.43 3.15 3.24
N GLY A 33 -6.60 2.11 4.06
CA GLY A 33 -6.43 0.71 3.68
C GLY A 33 -7.39 0.30 2.56
N ALA A 34 -8.67 0.67 2.65
CA ALA A 34 -9.65 0.39 1.60
C ALA A 34 -9.28 1.09 0.26
N ALA A 35 -8.88 2.36 0.31
CA ALA A 35 -8.48 3.10 -0.88
C ALA A 35 -7.24 2.49 -1.56
N LEU A 36 -6.23 2.08 -0.78
CA LEU A 36 -5.06 1.37 -1.29
C LEU A 36 -5.46 0.01 -1.88
N GLY A 37 -6.36 -0.73 -1.22
CA GLY A 37 -6.89 -2.00 -1.73
C GLY A 37 -7.54 -1.87 -3.11
N GLU A 38 -8.37 -0.86 -3.32
CA GLU A 38 -8.99 -0.58 -4.62
C GLU A 38 -7.95 -0.24 -5.71
N LEU A 39 -6.95 0.59 -5.39
CA LEU A 39 -5.86 0.91 -6.32
C LEU A 39 -5.05 -0.34 -6.71
N LEU A 40 -4.85 -1.25 -5.75
CA LEU A 40 -4.17 -2.52 -5.97
C LEU A 40 -5.02 -3.51 -6.78
N ALA A 41 -6.33 -3.55 -6.56
CA ALA A 41 -7.24 -4.37 -7.36
C ALA A 41 -7.21 -3.96 -8.84
N ILE A 42 -7.12 -2.66 -9.13
CA ILE A 42 -6.94 -2.14 -10.49
C ILE A 42 -5.62 -2.64 -11.10
N PHE A 43 -4.53 -2.58 -10.34
CA PHE A 43 -3.22 -3.08 -10.79
C PHE A 43 -3.27 -4.57 -11.13
N VAL A 44 -3.82 -5.41 -10.26
CA VAL A 44 -3.98 -6.85 -10.53
C VAL A 44 -4.87 -7.09 -11.75
N ALA A 45 -5.99 -6.36 -11.87
CA ALA A 45 -6.92 -6.51 -12.99
C ALA A 45 -6.30 -6.16 -14.36
N SER A 46 -5.32 -5.25 -14.39
CA SER A 46 -4.60 -4.85 -15.60
C SER A 46 -3.67 -5.92 -16.17
N HIS A 47 -3.38 -7.00 -15.42
CA HIS A 47 -2.58 -8.12 -15.89
C HIS A 47 -3.43 -9.14 -16.66
N ALA A 48 -2.77 -9.88 -17.56
CA ALA A 48 -3.36 -11.04 -18.23
C ALA A 48 -3.93 -12.01 -17.18
N PRO A 49 -5.09 -12.65 -17.43
CA PRO A 49 -5.77 -13.49 -16.44
C PRO A 49 -4.87 -14.52 -15.75
N GLU A 50 -3.93 -15.11 -16.50
CA GLU A 50 -3.00 -16.14 -16.05
C GLU A 50 -1.93 -15.61 -15.08
N LEU A 51 -1.68 -14.29 -15.08
CA LEU A 51 -0.68 -13.64 -14.25
C LEU A 51 -1.26 -13.04 -12.96
N ARG A 52 -2.59 -12.91 -12.85
CA ARG A 52 -3.23 -12.20 -11.74
C ARG A 52 -2.93 -12.82 -10.38
N GLU A 53 -2.93 -14.14 -10.29
CA GLU A 53 -2.64 -14.86 -9.05
C GLU A 53 -1.18 -14.65 -8.59
N ALA A 54 -0.24 -14.75 -9.53
CA ALA A 54 1.18 -14.49 -9.27
C ALA A 54 1.44 -13.02 -8.88
N SER A 55 0.82 -12.07 -9.59
CA SER A 55 0.91 -10.64 -9.28
C SER A 55 0.31 -10.30 -7.91
N PHE A 56 -0.79 -10.95 -7.53
CA PHE A 56 -1.39 -10.77 -6.21
C PHE A 56 -0.51 -11.33 -5.10
N LYS A 57 0.09 -12.50 -5.29
CA LYS A 57 1.02 -13.10 -4.32
C LYS A 57 2.27 -12.25 -4.11
N LEU A 58 2.90 -11.79 -5.19
CA LEU A 58 4.05 -10.90 -5.12
C LEU A 58 3.73 -9.61 -4.35
N LEU A 59 2.54 -9.06 -4.55
CA LEU A 59 2.07 -7.87 -3.85
C LEU A 59 1.95 -8.10 -2.33
N LEU A 60 1.37 -9.22 -1.90
CA LEU A 60 1.28 -9.56 -0.47
C LEU A 60 2.68 -9.68 0.15
N GLU A 61 3.58 -10.42 -0.51
CA GLU A 61 4.96 -10.60 -0.04
C GLU A 61 5.71 -9.26 0.09
N VAL A 62 5.57 -8.35 -0.88
CA VAL A 62 6.19 -7.02 -0.81
C VAL A 62 5.56 -6.18 0.31
N SER A 63 4.24 -6.25 0.47
CA SER A 63 3.52 -5.47 1.50
C SER A 63 3.88 -5.91 2.91
N GLU A 64 4.02 -7.21 3.15
CA GLU A 64 4.49 -7.78 4.42
C GLU A 64 5.90 -7.32 4.78
N ASN A 65 6.80 -7.25 3.78
CA ASN A 65 8.18 -6.80 4.00
C ASN A 65 8.32 -5.29 4.21
N LEU A 66 7.44 -4.49 3.61
CA LEU A 66 7.48 -3.02 3.70
C LEU A 66 6.69 -2.46 4.89
N THR A 67 5.76 -3.25 5.44
CA THR A 67 4.93 -2.85 6.57
C THR A 67 5.37 -3.61 7.81
N PRO A 68 6.39 -3.14 8.54
CA PRO A 68 6.66 -3.71 9.85
C PRO A 68 5.41 -3.47 10.71
N LEU A 69 4.71 -4.56 11.06
CA LEU A 69 3.56 -4.54 11.97
C LEU A 69 4.06 -4.32 13.41
N VAL A 70 4.69 -3.17 13.67
CA VAL A 70 5.07 -2.69 15.00
C VAL A 70 4.01 -1.75 15.56
N ILE A 71 2.74 -2.02 15.25
CA ILE A 71 1.60 -1.18 15.67
C ILE A 71 1.56 -1.08 17.20
N GLU A 72 1.87 -2.16 17.91
CA GLU A 72 1.94 -2.15 19.38
C GLU A 72 3.04 -1.21 19.89
N GLU A 73 4.24 -1.25 19.33
CA GLU A 73 5.33 -0.36 19.71
C GLU A 73 5.00 1.11 19.37
N MET A 74 4.36 1.37 18.24
CA MET A 74 3.93 2.71 17.84
C MET A 74 2.84 3.28 18.76
N ILE A 75 1.97 2.43 19.30
CA ILE A 75 0.97 2.81 20.31
C ILE A 75 1.67 3.08 21.65
N ASP A 76 2.59 2.22 22.06
CA ASP A 76 3.35 2.36 23.31
C ASP A 76 4.25 3.61 23.31
N GLU A 77 4.79 3.98 22.14
CA GLU A 77 5.51 5.24 21.91
C GLU A 77 4.59 6.47 21.79
N GLY A 78 3.27 6.30 21.79
CA GLY A 78 2.28 7.37 21.66
C GLY A 78 2.25 8.04 20.28
N ARG A 79 2.77 7.36 19.25
CA ARG A 79 2.86 7.88 17.86
C ARG A 79 1.58 7.68 17.07
N VAL A 80 0.76 6.72 17.46
CA VAL A 80 -0.57 6.45 16.88
C VAL A 80 -1.61 6.22 17.97
N PRO A 81 -2.91 6.42 17.68
CA PRO A 81 -3.95 6.29 18.69
C PRO A 81 -4.14 4.86 19.23
N PRO A 82 -4.45 4.67 20.53
CA PRO A 82 -4.62 3.34 21.13
C PRO A 82 -5.72 2.47 20.51
N GLU A 83 -6.73 3.07 19.89
CA GLU A 83 -7.85 2.36 19.26
C GLU A 83 -7.45 1.51 18.04
N TRP A 84 -6.23 1.65 17.54
CA TRP A 84 -5.71 0.82 16.44
C TRP A 84 -5.40 -0.62 16.86
N ARG A 85 -5.28 -0.92 18.17
CA ARG A 85 -5.14 -2.29 18.73
C ARG A 85 -6.28 -3.24 18.37
N GLU A 86 -7.48 -2.70 18.13
CA GLU A 86 -8.66 -3.50 17.81
C GLU A 86 -8.66 -3.95 16.34
N VAL A 87 -7.91 -3.26 15.46
CA VAL A 87 -7.88 -3.49 14.01
C VAL A 87 -6.87 -4.57 13.62
N THR A 88 -5.90 -4.88 14.49
CA THR A 88 -4.82 -5.86 14.26
C THR A 88 -5.15 -7.29 14.69
N LYS A 89 -6.32 -7.53 15.33
CA LYS A 89 -6.76 -8.86 15.80
C LYS A 89 -7.38 -9.72 14.69
N LEU A 90 -6.90 -9.60 13.44
CA LEU A 90 -7.31 -10.46 12.33
C LEU A 90 -6.94 -11.93 12.59
#